data_AF-A0A661H2S0-F1
#
_entry.id   AF-A0A661H2S0-F1
#
_cell.length_a   1.000
_cell.length_b   1.000
_cell.length_c   1.000
_cell.angle_alpha   90.00
_cell.angle_beta   90.00
_cell.angle_gamma   90.00
#
_symmetry.space_group_name_H-M   'P 1'
#
loop_
_entity.id
_entity.type
_entity.pdbx_description
1 polymer ?
#
loop_
_entity_poly.entity_id
_entity_poly.type
_entity_poly.pdbx_seq_one_letter_code
_entity_poly.pdbx_strand_id
1 'polypeptide(L)'
;MLGDEHDAAFTVAKMMDTDLLQTVQDKLSDALTKGETLADFKKALIPTLQKAGWWGKKDVIDPLTGAVVKAQLGSASRLETIFRSNIQSAYSVGHWDKIDLNARTAPYLMYDAVDDFRTRPEHAARDGEVYPVHSDFWQTHFPPNGWNCRCGVIQLDKDDLEEMGLTPIAAPKIPRHKWKNPRTGTVLDVPNDVDPGWDHNPGKARKAHIAQLADDKAGALLKKEQRKAMKAALAKQKLAQEVHKKELLKNKEIAALAKKQDEATDTIAKALQENTPYLASEIKKIQKATPDMDPIALVAQARAKALKSEQNSMVQTWKQSKKKGKAPSAKSQAYIDSLPDEVQTALNKEIDDFTGKSKALDDLLEIGGGGGAPLEKEAYDALLAKGIPPGMKGDMVKILAKVKEDAAGLALKADNDALDILSEITKGNAAVQAGLKKKLLAKLEASGKHYDSPQDLLADVVEGAAAQQAKAEKAAVLSGYKKKVVDNKIPTPKQQQVFNSLDDVEKNKVLAAIDKKKASIQPAKINTPPALEPMGFKAETGAELSLNPLPQWAGKPGWKPQTFAESYAFDIERLDKLKDIIVEGGVSGGAVKKVNISDLAAY
;
A
#
# COMPACT_ATOMS: atom_id res chain seq x y z
N MET A 1 -51.70 13.08 -12.27
CA MET A 1 -51.55 14.53 -12.04
C MET A 1 -50.41 14.74 -11.05
N LEU A 2 -49.20 14.38 -11.48
CA LEU A 2 -47.89 14.45 -10.82
C LEU A 2 -46.87 14.27 -11.95
N GLY A 3 -45.85 15.13 -12.07
CA GLY A 3 -44.87 15.05 -13.16
C GLY A 3 -45.54 15.10 -14.54
N ASP A 4 -45.42 13.99 -15.27
CA ASP A 4 -45.79 13.68 -16.66
C ASP A 4 -46.85 14.58 -17.33
N GLU A 5 -48.01 14.79 -16.70
CA GLU A 5 -49.09 15.58 -17.33
C GLU A 5 -48.79 17.10 -17.40
N HIS A 6 -47.89 17.61 -16.55
CA HIS A 6 -47.39 18.99 -16.64
C HIS A 6 -46.36 19.17 -17.77
N ASP A 7 -45.62 18.12 -18.13
CA ASP A 7 -44.63 18.14 -19.22
C ASP A 7 -45.31 17.99 -20.60
N ALA A 8 -46.42 17.25 -20.62
CA ALA A 8 -47.28 17.07 -21.79
C ALA A 8 -48.22 18.28 -22.05
N ALA A 9 -48.75 18.93 -21.00
CA ALA A 9 -49.69 20.03 -21.14
C ALA A 9 -49.61 21.04 -19.99
N PHE A 10 -49.82 22.33 -20.31
CA PHE A 10 -49.98 23.35 -19.28
C PHE A 10 -51.27 23.11 -18.49
N THR A 11 -51.15 22.74 -17.21
CA THR A 11 -52.31 22.48 -16.34
C THR A 11 -52.22 23.24 -15.01
N VAL A 12 -53.36 23.72 -14.52
CA VAL A 12 -53.49 24.41 -13.24
C VAL A 12 -54.52 23.67 -12.38
N ALA A 13 -54.10 23.16 -11.22
CA ALA A 13 -54.98 22.36 -10.37
C ALA A 13 -56.29 23.11 -10.00
N LYS A 14 -57.43 22.42 -10.05
CA LYS A 14 -58.77 23.01 -9.81
C LYS A 14 -59.14 24.15 -10.78
N MET A 15 -58.51 24.23 -11.95
CA MET A 15 -58.94 25.04 -13.09
C MET A 15 -59.33 24.07 -14.21
N MET A 16 -60.62 23.77 -14.29
CA MET A 16 -61.21 22.88 -15.32
C MET A 16 -61.74 23.66 -16.54
N ASP A 17 -61.77 24.99 -16.41
CA ASP A 17 -62.15 25.94 -17.45
C ASP A 17 -60.96 26.12 -18.41
N THR A 18 -61.16 25.77 -19.68
CA THR A 18 -60.12 25.81 -20.73
C THR A 18 -59.71 27.23 -21.10
N ASP A 19 -60.66 28.15 -21.10
CA ASP A 19 -60.47 29.52 -21.57
C ASP A 19 -59.74 30.32 -20.50
N LEU A 20 -60.06 30.04 -19.23
CA LEU A 20 -59.33 30.54 -18.08
C LEU A 20 -57.92 29.96 -18.01
N LEU A 21 -57.75 28.66 -18.31
CA LEU A 21 -56.45 28.00 -18.35
C LEU A 21 -55.54 28.59 -19.45
N GLN A 22 -56.08 28.81 -20.65
CA GLN A 22 -55.41 29.51 -21.75
C GLN A 22 -55.03 30.93 -21.33
N THR A 23 -55.94 31.67 -20.69
CA THR A 23 -55.69 33.03 -20.20
C THR A 23 -54.51 33.10 -19.22
N VAL A 24 -54.34 32.09 -18.35
CA VAL A 24 -53.17 31.98 -17.47
C VAL A 24 -51.90 31.63 -18.26
N GLN A 25 -51.99 30.71 -19.23
CA GLN A 25 -50.87 30.32 -20.09
C GLN A 25 -50.34 31.51 -20.90
N ASP A 26 -51.23 32.29 -21.51
CA ASP A 26 -50.90 33.45 -22.33
C ASP A 26 -50.21 34.53 -21.50
N LYS A 27 -50.72 34.80 -20.28
CA LYS A 27 -50.10 35.77 -19.35
C LYS A 27 -48.76 35.31 -18.79
N LEU A 28 -48.53 33.99 -18.71
CA LEU A 28 -47.23 33.42 -18.34
C LEU A 28 -46.23 33.49 -19.53
N SER A 29 -46.71 33.29 -20.75
CA SER A 29 -45.94 33.44 -21.99
C SER A 29 -45.55 34.90 -22.24
N ASP A 30 -46.49 35.85 -22.03
CA ASP A 30 -46.23 37.28 -22.00
C ASP A 30 -45.07 37.62 -21.04
N ALA A 31 -45.14 37.12 -19.80
CA ALA A 31 -44.14 37.41 -18.79
C ALA A 31 -42.77 36.83 -19.15
N LEU A 32 -42.71 35.60 -19.67
CA LEU A 32 -41.46 34.97 -20.12
C LEU A 32 -40.84 35.68 -21.33
N THR A 33 -41.65 36.13 -22.29
CA THR A 33 -41.16 36.76 -23.54
C THR A 33 -40.78 38.22 -23.40
N LYS A 34 -41.39 38.95 -22.45
CA LYS A 34 -41.11 40.38 -22.20
C LYS A 34 -40.28 40.64 -20.94
N GLY A 35 -40.05 39.63 -20.10
CA GLY A 35 -39.37 39.77 -18.81
C GLY A 35 -40.22 40.46 -17.73
N GLU A 36 -41.54 40.28 -17.75
CA GLU A 36 -42.44 40.90 -16.76
C GLU A 36 -42.20 40.30 -15.36
N THR A 37 -42.28 41.12 -14.31
CA THR A 37 -42.02 40.64 -12.95
C THR A 37 -43.21 39.87 -12.37
N LEU A 38 -42.98 39.13 -11.28
CA LEU A 38 -44.05 38.53 -10.50
C LEU A 38 -45.10 39.56 -10.00
N ALA A 39 -44.71 40.82 -9.79
CA ALA A 39 -45.66 41.87 -9.40
C ALA A 39 -46.57 42.26 -10.57
N ASP A 40 -46.02 42.35 -11.78
CA ASP A 40 -46.77 42.67 -13.01
C ASP A 40 -47.72 41.52 -13.39
N PHE A 41 -47.24 40.27 -13.35
CA PHE A 41 -48.05 39.07 -13.54
C PHE A 41 -49.22 39.01 -12.55
N LYS A 42 -48.97 39.26 -11.25
CA LYS A 42 -50.03 39.37 -10.23
C LYS A 42 -51.02 40.49 -10.55
N LYS A 43 -50.52 41.69 -10.91
CA LYS A 43 -51.33 42.88 -11.24
C LYS A 43 -52.24 42.66 -12.46
N ALA A 44 -51.74 41.99 -13.49
CA ALA A 44 -52.49 41.69 -14.71
C ALA A 44 -53.50 40.55 -14.53
N LEU A 45 -53.14 39.48 -13.81
CA LEU A 45 -53.93 38.25 -13.77
C LEU A 45 -54.99 38.21 -12.65
N ILE A 46 -54.73 38.85 -11.48
CA ILE A 46 -55.66 38.81 -10.34
C ILE A 46 -57.07 39.35 -10.69
N PRO A 47 -57.24 40.52 -11.36
CA PRO A 47 -58.57 41.02 -11.70
C PRO A 47 -59.36 40.08 -12.63
N THR A 48 -58.66 39.44 -13.56
CA THR A 48 -59.23 38.50 -14.54
C THR A 48 -59.73 37.24 -13.84
N LEU A 49 -58.92 36.65 -12.93
CA LEU A 49 -59.33 35.48 -12.14
C LEU A 49 -60.44 35.81 -11.13
N GLN A 50 -60.51 37.04 -10.62
CA GLN A 50 -61.61 37.52 -9.79
C GLN A 50 -62.91 37.64 -10.60
N LYS A 51 -62.85 38.23 -11.81
CA LYS A 51 -64.00 38.35 -12.72
C LYS A 51 -64.52 36.98 -13.19
N ALA A 52 -63.63 36.04 -13.45
CA ALA A 52 -63.96 34.64 -13.74
C ALA A 52 -64.43 33.85 -12.51
N GLY A 53 -64.53 34.47 -11.33
CA GLY A 53 -65.00 33.83 -10.10
C GLY A 53 -64.07 32.78 -9.51
N TRP A 54 -62.82 32.67 -9.99
CA TRP A 54 -61.83 31.68 -9.56
C TRP A 54 -60.98 32.16 -8.35
N TRP A 55 -61.46 33.15 -7.59
CA TRP A 55 -60.71 33.72 -6.46
C TRP A 55 -61.27 33.33 -5.10
N GLY A 56 -60.39 33.19 -4.10
CA GLY A 56 -60.76 32.95 -2.71
C GLY A 56 -61.03 31.48 -2.37
N LYS A 57 -61.76 31.25 -1.26
CA LYS A 57 -62.29 29.94 -0.86
C LYS A 57 -63.70 29.78 -1.44
N LYS A 58 -63.96 28.66 -2.11
CA LYS A 58 -65.29 28.28 -2.60
C LYS A 58 -65.57 26.82 -2.32
N ASP A 59 -66.85 26.49 -2.27
CA ASP A 59 -67.34 25.12 -2.30
C ASP A 59 -67.11 24.54 -3.70
N VAL A 60 -66.41 23.42 -3.79
CA VAL A 60 -66.02 22.76 -5.04
C VAL A 60 -66.29 21.27 -4.91
N ILE A 61 -66.92 20.66 -5.93
CA ILE A 61 -67.12 19.21 -5.99
C ILE A 61 -65.76 18.54 -6.25
N ASP A 62 -65.35 17.63 -5.39
CA ASP A 62 -64.16 16.80 -5.61
C ASP A 62 -64.46 15.74 -6.69
N PRO A 63 -63.76 15.75 -7.84
CA PRO A 63 -64.03 14.81 -8.94
C PRO A 63 -63.71 13.35 -8.60
N LEU A 64 -63.00 13.06 -7.49
CA LEU A 64 -62.71 11.69 -7.07
C LEU A 64 -63.76 11.12 -6.10
N THR A 65 -64.40 11.95 -5.28
CA THR A 65 -65.32 11.51 -4.21
C THR A 65 -66.76 12.00 -4.37
N GLY A 66 -67.01 12.94 -5.28
CA GLY A 66 -68.32 13.59 -5.47
C GLY A 66 -68.73 14.53 -4.33
N ALA A 67 -67.94 14.63 -3.26
CA ALA A 67 -68.24 15.46 -2.10
C ALA A 67 -68.00 16.96 -2.38
N VAL A 68 -68.80 17.83 -1.76
CA VAL A 68 -68.59 19.27 -1.78
C VAL A 68 -67.55 19.63 -0.71
N VAL A 69 -66.40 20.16 -1.15
CA VAL A 69 -65.25 20.48 -0.30
C VAL A 69 -64.89 21.96 -0.41
N LYS A 70 -64.65 22.63 0.72
CA LYS A 70 -64.18 24.02 0.76
C LYS A 70 -62.73 24.13 0.28
N ALA A 71 -62.56 24.48 -0.98
CA ALA A 71 -61.27 24.62 -1.65
C ALA A 71 -60.86 26.09 -1.77
N GLN A 72 -59.59 26.39 -1.51
CA GLN A 72 -58.97 27.58 -2.08
C GLN A 72 -58.83 27.37 -3.60
N LEU A 73 -59.35 28.31 -4.40
CA LEU A 73 -59.11 28.39 -5.85
C LEU A 73 -57.84 29.23 -6.08
N GLY A 74 -58.00 30.51 -6.44
CA GLY A 74 -56.92 31.48 -6.53
C GLY A 74 -56.54 32.12 -5.20
N SER A 75 -55.26 32.43 -5.04
CA SER A 75 -54.69 33.32 -4.02
C SER A 75 -53.38 33.91 -4.54
N ALA A 76 -52.92 35.04 -3.97
CA ALA A 76 -51.68 35.69 -4.43
C ALA A 76 -50.43 34.81 -4.22
N SER A 77 -50.37 34.07 -3.11
CA SER A 77 -49.31 33.07 -2.85
C SER A 77 -49.38 31.91 -3.84
N ARG A 78 -50.59 31.43 -4.19
CA ARG A 78 -50.74 30.34 -5.15
C ARG A 78 -50.33 30.76 -6.57
N LEU A 79 -50.66 31.98 -6.99
CA LEU A 79 -50.19 32.52 -8.28
C LEU A 79 -48.67 32.62 -8.33
N GLU A 80 -48.03 32.97 -7.22
CA GLU A 80 -46.57 32.98 -7.11
C GLU A 80 -45.96 31.58 -7.22
N THR A 81 -46.55 30.56 -6.59
CA THR A 81 -46.12 29.17 -6.79
C THR A 81 -46.26 28.75 -8.25
N ILE A 82 -47.39 29.05 -8.90
CA ILE A 82 -47.62 28.73 -10.33
C ILE A 82 -46.58 29.42 -11.21
N PHE A 83 -46.41 30.74 -11.06
CA PHE A 83 -45.46 31.55 -11.83
C PHE A 83 -44.03 31.02 -11.68
N ARG A 84 -43.53 30.92 -10.45
CA ARG A 84 -42.15 30.49 -10.18
C ARG A 84 -41.87 29.08 -10.70
N SER A 85 -42.78 28.13 -10.44
CA SER A 85 -42.60 26.73 -10.85
C SER A 85 -42.45 26.59 -12.37
N ASN A 86 -43.30 27.28 -13.14
CA ASN A 86 -43.26 27.17 -14.60
C ASN A 86 -42.09 27.98 -15.21
N ILE A 87 -41.87 29.23 -14.74
CA ILE A 87 -40.78 30.08 -15.25
C ILE A 87 -39.42 29.44 -14.98
N GLN A 88 -39.19 28.89 -13.78
CA GLN A 88 -37.94 28.21 -13.44
C GLN A 88 -37.73 26.96 -14.28
N SER A 89 -38.77 26.13 -14.47
CA SER A 89 -38.68 24.94 -15.34
C SER A 89 -38.37 25.32 -16.79
N ALA A 90 -38.95 26.41 -17.30
CA ALA A 90 -38.67 26.93 -18.64
C ALA A 90 -37.23 27.47 -18.78
N TYR A 91 -36.68 28.11 -17.75
CA TYR A 91 -35.26 28.47 -17.72
C TYR A 91 -34.35 27.24 -17.67
N SER A 92 -34.66 26.25 -16.82
CA SER A 92 -33.91 25.00 -16.71
C SER A 92 -33.87 24.21 -18.02
N VAL A 93 -34.97 24.18 -18.79
CA VAL A 93 -34.99 23.67 -20.17
C VAL A 93 -33.92 24.36 -21.03
N GLY A 94 -33.93 25.69 -21.07
CA GLY A 94 -33.00 26.48 -21.90
C GLY A 94 -31.55 26.40 -21.43
N HIS A 95 -31.33 26.20 -20.12
CA HIS A 95 -30.02 25.94 -19.52
C HIS A 95 -29.50 24.56 -19.93
N TRP A 96 -30.34 23.52 -19.85
CA TRP A 96 -29.99 22.19 -20.34
C TRP A 96 -29.66 22.18 -21.83
N ASP A 97 -30.43 22.90 -22.66
CA ASP A 97 -30.17 22.99 -24.09
C ASP A 97 -28.77 23.59 -24.39
N LYS A 98 -28.33 24.59 -23.64
CA LYS A 98 -26.96 25.15 -23.72
C LYS A 98 -25.89 24.18 -23.20
N ILE A 99 -26.16 23.56 -22.06
CA ILE A 99 -25.26 22.59 -21.41
C ILE A 99 -24.92 21.44 -22.36
N ASP A 100 -25.94 20.85 -22.99
CA ASP A 100 -25.84 19.70 -23.89
C ASP A 100 -25.07 20.05 -25.19
N LEU A 101 -25.16 21.30 -25.67
CA LEU A 101 -24.34 21.82 -26.77
C LEU A 101 -22.86 22.02 -26.36
N ASN A 102 -22.63 22.54 -25.15
CA ASN A 102 -21.30 22.87 -24.62
C ASN A 102 -20.57 21.67 -24.00
N ALA A 103 -21.22 20.51 -23.85
CA ALA A 103 -20.71 19.32 -23.16
C ALA A 103 -19.40 18.74 -23.74
N ARG A 104 -18.96 19.18 -24.92
CA ARG A 104 -17.66 18.82 -25.51
C ARG A 104 -16.49 19.63 -24.93
N THR A 105 -16.71 20.89 -24.59
CA THR A 105 -15.68 21.80 -24.04
C THR A 105 -15.76 21.87 -22.52
N ALA A 106 -16.97 21.96 -21.97
CA ALA A 106 -17.24 21.96 -20.54
C ALA A 106 -18.06 20.71 -20.15
N PRO A 107 -17.41 19.55 -19.94
CA PRO A 107 -18.09 18.25 -19.80
C PRO A 107 -18.62 17.96 -18.38
N TYR A 108 -18.49 18.89 -17.43
CA TYR A 108 -18.92 18.70 -16.04
C TYR A 108 -19.97 19.73 -15.62
N LEU A 109 -20.77 19.36 -14.62
CA LEU A 109 -21.73 20.22 -13.94
C LEU A 109 -21.48 20.12 -12.43
N MET A 110 -21.39 21.27 -11.77
CA MET A 110 -21.46 21.38 -10.31
C MET A 110 -22.91 21.67 -9.90
N TYR A 111 -23.39 20.98 -8.88
CA TYR A 111 -24.65 21.32 -8.23
C TYR A 111 -24.48 22.61 -7.42
N ASP A 112 -25.39 23.58 -7.62
CA ASP A 112 -25.32 24.93 -7.07
C ASP A 112 -26.55 25.17 -6.18
N ALA A 113 -26.34 25.31 -4.88
CA ALA A 113 -27.38 25.57 -3.89
C ALA A 113 -27.30 27.01 -3.36
N VAL A 114 -28.44 27.55 -2.91
CA VAL A 114 -28.52 28.96 -2.47
C VAL A 114 -28.06 29.14 -1.02
N ASP A 115 -27.92 28.05 -0.26
CA ASP A 115 -27.37 27.96 1.10
C ASP A 115 -27.87 28.98 2.14
N ASP A 116 -29.05 29.55 1.89
CA ASP A 116 -29.83 30.29 2.88
C ASP A 116 -30.67 29.34 3.75
N PHE A 117 -31.23 29.90 4.82
CA PHE A 117 -32.13 29.22 5.77
C PHE A 117 -33.43 28.64 5.17
N ARG A 118 -33.66 28.78 3.86
CA ARG A 118 -34.81 28.24 3.11
C ARG A 118 -34.40 27.16 2.11
N THR A 119 -33.10 26.92 1.98
CA THR A 119 -32.53 25.80 1.22
C THR A 119 -32.69 24.54 2.07
N ARG A 120 -33.05 23.44 1.41
CA ARG A 120 -33.37 22.20 2.10
C ARG A 120 -32.07 21.53 2.55
N PRO A 121 -31.99 20.90 3.75
CA PRO A 121 -30.77 20.22 4.19
C PRO A 121 -30.23 19.21 3.16
N GLU A 122 -31.14 18.54 2.46
CA GLU A 122 -30.83 17.56 1.41
C GLU A 122 -30.28 18.20 0.12
N HIS A 123 -30.57 19.48 -0.13
CA HIS A 123 -30.06 20.24 -1.27
C HIS A 123 -28.74 20.94 -0.95
N ALA A 124 -28.60 21.50 0.25
CA ALA A 124 -27.34 22.07 0.73
C ALA A 124 -26.26 20.98 0.92
N ALA A 125 -26.65 19.77 1.34
CA ALA A 125 -25.75 18.61 1.41
C ALA A 125 -25.27 18.08 0.03
N ARG A 126 -25.64 18.74 -1.07
CA ARG A 126 -25.16 18.46 -2.43
C ARG A 126 -24.45 19.64 -3.07
N ASP A 127 -24.32 20.78 -2.39
CA ASP A 127 -23.60 21.92 -2.93
C ASP A 127 -22.13 21.55 -3.22
N GLY A 128 -21.61 22.05 -4.34
CA GLY A 128 -20.25 21.72 -4.79
C GLY A 128 -20.06 20.30 -5.34
N GLU A 129 -21.06 19.41 -5.31
CA GLU A 129 -20.93 18.09 -5.92
C GLU A 129 -20.82 18.19 -7.45
N VAL A 130 -19.72 17.71 -8.02
CA VAL A 130 -19.46 17.71 -9.46
C VAL A 130 -19.78 16.36 -10.09
N TYR A 131 -20.56 16.38 -11.17
CA TYR A 131 -20.89 15.21 -11.98
C TYR A 131 -20.71 15.50 -13.49
N PRO A 132 -20.22 14.54 -14.30
CA PRO A 132 -20.21 14.69 -15.76
C PRO A 132 -21.61 15.02 -16.32
N VAL A 133 -21.70 15.85 -17.37
CA VAL A 133 -22.99 16.28 -17.98
C VAL A 133 -23.89 15.07 -18.34
N HIS A 134 -23.31 13.99 -18.83
CA HIS A 134 -24.04 12.77 -19.21
C HIS A 134 -24.20 11.74 -18.07
N SER A 135 -23.98 12.14 -16.81
CA SER A 135 -24.25 11.31 -15.62
C SER A 135 -25.75 11.02 -15.46
N ASP A 136 -26.06 9.84 -14.92
CA ASP A 136 -27.43 9.42 -14.59
C ASP A 136 -28.06 10.27 -13.48
N PHE A 137 -27.25 10.95 -12.66
CA PHE A 137 -27.70 11.94 -11.69
C PHE A 137 -28.59 13.01 -12.34
N TRP A 138 -28.13 13.56 -13.47
CA TRP A 138 -28.83 14.57 -14.24
C TRP A 138 -30.02 14.02 -15.05
N GLN A 139 -30.46 12.79 -14.83
CA GLN A 139 -31.80 12.34 -15.24
C GLN A 139 -32.89 12.79 -14.26
N THR A 140 -32.55 12.97 -12.97
CA THR A 140 -33.50 13.09 -11.85
C THR A 140 -33.22 14.25 -10.89
N HIS A 141 -32.00 14.80 -10.87
CA HIS A 141 -31.57 15.83 -9.91
C HIS A 141 -31.16 17.16 -10.58
N PHE A 142 -31.55 17.38 -11.83
CA PHE A 142 -31.28 18.63 -12.53
C PHE A 142 -32.36 19.68 -12.17
N PRO A 143 -32.04 20.75 -11.43
CA PRO A 143 -33.05 21.61 -10.80
C PRO A 143 -34.03 22.26 -11.79
N PRO A 144 -35.27 22.58 -11.35
CA PRO A 144 -35.79 22.55 -9.99
C PRO A 144 -36.14 21.14 -9.46
N ASN A 145 -35.53 20.75 -8.34
CA ASN A 145 -35.76 19.46 -7.67
C ASN A 145 -36.94 19.50 -6.67
N GLY A 146 -37.89 20.44 -6.85
CA GLY A 146 -39.05 20.57 -5.97
C GLY A 146 -39.70 21.94 -5.91
N TRP A 147 -40.85 22.00 -5.22
CA TRP A 147 -41.63 23.21 -5.04
C TRP A 147 -40.82 24.30 -4.31
N ASN A 148 -40.74 25.47 -4.94
CA ASN A 148 -39.93 26.63 -4.52
C ASN A 148 -38.41 26.37 -4.39
N CYS A 149 -37.89 25.30 -5.01
CA CYS A 149 -36.45 25.11 -5.22
C CYS A 149 -35.82 26.37 -5.85
N ARG A 150 -34.54 26.63 -5.57
CA ARG A 150 -33.78 27.73 -6.20
C ARG A 150 -32.37 27.33 -6.62
N CYS A 151 -31.97 26.08 -6.37
CA CYS A 151 -30.72 25.53 -6.85
C CYS A 151 -30.62 25.63 -8.38
N GLY A 152 -29.40 25.77 -8.88
CA GLY A 152 -29.04 25.71 -10.28
C GLY A 152 -28.01 24.62 -10.56
N VAL A 153 -27.30 24.76 -11.68
CA VAL A 153 -26.01 24.10 -11.90
C VAL A 153 -25.07 25.07 -12.58
N ILE A 154 -23.79 24.99 -12.23
CA ILE A 154 -22.70 25.69 -12.92
C ILE A 154 -22.02 24.68 -13.83
N GLN A 155 -21.82 25.02 -15.10
CA GLN A 155 -21.13 24.17 -16.07
C GLN A 155 -19.64 24.49 -16.05
N LEU A 156 -18.81 23.46 -15.89
CA LEU A 156 -17.36 23.57 -15.69
C LEU A 156 -16.59 22.77 -16.76
N ASP A 157 -15.44 23.29 -17.18
CA ASP A 157 -14.44 22.54 -17.93
C ASP A 157 -13.44 21.79 -17.03
N LYS A 158 -12.17 21.67 -17.42
CA LYS A 158 -11.13 21.02 -16.60
C LYS A 158 -10.33 22.02 -15.79
N ASP A 159 -10.06 23.17 -16.38
CA ASP A 159 -9.21 24.20 -15.82
C ASP A 159 -9.98 24.86 -14.65
N ASP A 160 -11.30 25.02 -14.82
CA ASP A 160 -12.26 25.32 -13.74
C ASP A 160 -12.14 24.37 -12.53
N LEU A 161 -12.05 23.05 -12.77
CA LEU A 161 -11.97 22.05 -11.69
C LEU A 161 -10.61 22.08 -10.99
N GLU A 162 -9.53 22.34 -11.74
CA GLU A 162 -8.19 22.47 -11.17
C GLU A 162 -8.04 23.79 -10.38
N GLU A 163 -8.67 24.89 -10.80
CA GLU A 163 -8.72 26.14 -10.01
C GLU A 163 -9.60 26.02 -8.76
N MET A 164 -10.78 25.41 -8.87
CA MET A 164 -11.71 25.22 -7.74
C MET A 164 -11.34 24.04 -6.82
N GLY A 165 -10.38 23.19 -7.20
CA GLY A 165 -9.96 22.02 -6.43
C GLY A 165 -10.99 20.88 -6.38
N LEU A 166 -11.90 20.81 -7.37
CA LEU A 166 -13.06 19.91 -7.38
C LEU A 166 -12.77 18.59 -8.09
N THR A 167 -13.35 17.49 -7.59
CA THR A 167 -13.18 16.14 -8.17
C THR A 167 -14.51 15.56 -8.65
N PRO A 168 -14.67 15.26 -9.96
CA PRO A 168 -15.91 14.69 -10.50
C PRO A 168 -16.25 13.30 -9.94
N ILE A 169 -17.49 13.14 -9.49
CA ILE A 169 -18.03 11.88 -8.96
C ILE A 169 -18.51 11.01 -10.14
N ALA A 170 -17.82 9.89 -10.38
CA ALA A 170 -18.07 9.04 -11.55
C ALA A 170 -19.31 8.12 -11.44
N ALA A 171 -19.80 7.83 -10.24
CA ALA A 171 -20.88 6.85 -9.99
C ALA A 171 -21.78 7.27 -8.80
N PRO A 172 -22.75 8.17 -9.01
CA PRO A 172 -23.69 8.59 -7.98
C PRO A 172 -24.56 7.43 -7.49
N LYS A 173 -24.67 7.27 -6.16
CA LYS A 173 -25.68 6.41 -5.53
C LYS A 173 -26.87 7.28 -5.13
N ILE A 174 -27.95 7.21 -5.89
CA ILE A 174 -29.20 7.92 -5.58
C ILE A 174 -29.99 7.07 -4.57
N PRO A 175 -30.14 7.48 -3.30
CA PRO A 175 -31.03 6.80 -2.36
C PRO A 175 -32.49 7.12 -2.72
N ARG A 176 -33.36 6.11 -2.66
CA ARG A 176 -34.79 6.22 -3.02
C ARG A 176 -35.67 5.69 -1.89
N HIS A 177 -36.90 6.20 -1.82
CA HIS A 177 -37.91 5.77 -0.86
C HIS A 177 -39.29 5.61 -1.52
N LYS A 178 -40.10 4.73 -0.93
CA LYS A 178 -41.47 4.47 -1.39
C LYS A 178 -42.44 5.49 -0.82
N TRP A 179 -42.73 6.53 -1.60
CA TRP A 179 -43.71 7.55 -1.26
C TRP A 179 -45.13 7.09 -1.65
N LYS A 180 -46.09 7.16 -0.73
CA LYS A 180 -47.50 6.86 -1.00
C LYS A 180 -48.27 8.15 -1.24
N ASN A 181 -48.87 8.27 -2.42
CA ASN A 181 -49.72 9.40 -2.79
C ASN A 181 -50.96 9.45 -1.87
N PRO A 182 -51.18 10.53 -1.09
CA PRO A 182 -52.28 10.60 -0.13
C PRO A 182 -53.65 10.77 -0.79
N ARG A 183 -53.72 11.10 -2.09
CA ARG A 183 -54.97 11.31 -2.83
C ARG A 183 -55.36 10.15 -3.74
N THR A 184 -54.40 9.38 -4.27
CA THR A 184 -54.68 8.22 -5.14
C THR A 184 -54.35 6.86 -4.50
N GLY A 185 -53.65 6.85 -3.37
CA GLY A 185 -53.17 5.63 -2.71
C GLY A 185 -52.01 4.91 -3.42
N THR A 186 -51.67 5.33 -4.65
CA THR A 186 -50.55 4.82 -5.45
C THR A 186 -49.23 4.98 -4.71
N VAL A 187 -48.38 3.95 -4.73
CA VAL A 187 -47.01 4.02 -4.19
C VAL A 187 -46.06 4.24 -5.37
N LEU A 188 -45.27 5.30 -5.29
CA LEU A 188 -44.18 5.63 -6.22
C LEU A 188 -42.84 5.45 -5.49
N ASP A 189 -41.78 5.20 -6.24
CA ASP A 189 -40.41 5.13 -5.72
C ASP A 189 -39.66 6.38 -6.19
N VAL A 190 -39.24 7.23 -5.26
CA VAL A 190 -38.80 8.63 -5.51
C VAL A 190 -37.42 8.84 -4.87
N PRO A 191 -36.50 9.63 -5.45
CA PRO A 191 -35.26 10.02 -4.75
C PRO A 191 -35.56 10.65 -3.38
N ASN A 192 -34.67 10.48 -2.41
CA ASN A 192 -34.88 11.05 -1.06
C ASN A 192 -34.79 12.58 -1.05
N ASP A 193 -34.00 13.15 -1.95
CA ASP A 193 -33.69 14.57 -2.04
C ASP A 193 -34.45 15.32 -3.16
N VAL A 194 -35.49 14.71 -3.73
CA VAL A 194 -36.33 15.33 -4.78
C VAL A 194 -37.81 15.20 -4.42
N ASP A 195 -38.62 16.25 -4.63
CA ASP A 195 -40.06 16.16 -4.43
C ASP A 195 -40.71 15.20 -5.44
N PRO A 196 -41.70 14.36 -5.03
CA PRO A 196 -42.46 13.53 -5.96
C PRO A 196 -43.08 14.35 -7.10
N GLY A 197 -42.81 13.95 -8.35
CA GLY A 197 -43.25 14.66 -9.56
C GLY A 197 -42.28 15.74 -10.05
N TRP A 198 -41.15 15.93 -9.37
CA TRP A 198 -39.99 16.72 -9.84
C TRP A 198 -38.78 15.83 -10.14
N ASP A 199 -38.94 14.51 -10.06
CA ASP A 199 -37.91 13.49 -10.26
C ASP A 199 -37.59 13.22 -11.75
N HIS A 200 -37.47 14.29 -12.54
CA HIS A 200 -37.12 14.30 -13.96
C HIS A 200 -36.25 15.51 -14.31
N ASN A 201 -35.56 15.48 -15.45
CA ASN A 201 -34.85 16.64 -16.00
C ASN A 201 -35.74 17.36 -17.03
N PRO A 202 -36.19 18.62 -16.79
CA PRO A 202 -37.13 19.31 -17.67
C PRO A 202 -36.63 19.48 -19.12
N GLY A 203 -35.33 19.70 -19.32
CA GLY A 203 -34.71 19.80 -20.64
C GLY A 203 -34.81 18.49 -21.43
N LYS A 204 -34.47 17.36 -20.79
CA LYS A 204 -34.60 16.02 -21.38
C LYS A 204 -36.07 15.67 -21.65
N ALA A 205 -36.97 15.95 -20.70
CA ALA A 205 -38.40 15.73 -20.83
C ALA A 205 -38.99 16.51 -22.04
N ARG A 206 -38.67 17.80 -22.17
CA ARG A 206 -39.11 18.62 -23.31
C ARG A 206 -38.51 18.16 -24.64
N LYS A 207 -37.24 17.73 -24.71
CA LYS A 207 -36.68 17.12 -25.94
C LYS A 207 -37.45 15.87 -26.34
N ALA A 208 -37.79 15.00 -25.38
CA ALA A 208 -38.57 13.79 -25.62
C ALA A 208 -40.00 14.12 -26.10
N HIS A 209 -40.69 15.04 -25.43
CA HIS A 209 -42.05 15.45 -25.82
C HIS A 209 -42.09 16.14 -27.20
N ILE A 210 -41.11 16.99 -27.53
CA ILE A 210 -41.00 17.59 -28.88
C ILE A 210 -40.79 16.49 -29.94
N ALA A 211 -39.95 15.49 -29.68
CA ALA A 211 -39.75 14.36 -30.58
C ALA A 211 -41.04 13.53 -30.75
N GLN A 212 -41.79 13.29 -29.67
CA GLN A 212 -43.08 12.60 -29.72
C GLN A 212 -44.11 13.40 -30.53
N LEU A 213 -44.26 14.71 -30.29
CA LEU A 213 -45.15 15.58 -31.07
C LEU A 213 -44.77 15.63 -32.56
N ALA A 214 -43.48 15.51 -32.89
CA ALA A 214 -43.02 15.40 -34.26
C ALA A 214 -43.39 14.04 -34.89
N ASP A 215 -43.20 12.94 -34.16
CA ASP A 215 -43.59 11.59 -34.59
C ASP A 215 -45.13 11.45 -34.73
N ASP A 216 -45.92 12.07 -33.86
CA ASP A 216 -47.39 12.08 -33.92
C ASP A 216 -47.92 12.93 -35.07
N LYS A 217 -47.32 14.12 -35.32
CA LYS A 217 -47.65 14.95 -36.49
C LYS A 217 -47.20 14.32 -37.80
N ALA A 218 -46.02 13.70 -37.86
CA ALA A 218 -45.60 12.88 -38.99
C ALA A 218 -46.53 11.66 -39.17
N GLY A 219 -47.00 11.08 -38.06
CA GLY A 219 -48.04 10.08 -38.02
C GLY A 219 -49.34 10.55 -38.67
N ALA A 220 -49.84 11.74 -38.33
CA ALA A 220 -51.04 12.30 -38.94
C ALA A 220 -50.88 12.59 -40.44
N LEU A 221 -49.72 13.11 -40.86
CA LEU A 221 -49.47 13.60 -42.22
C LEU A 221 -49.05 12.51 -43.24
N LEU A 222 -48.38 11.44 -42.80
CA LEU A 222 -47.82 10.44 -43.71
C LEU A 222 -48.75 9.24 -43.94
N LYS A 223 -48.78 8.72 -45.18
CA LYS A 223 -49.43 7.43 -45.49
C LYS A 223 -48.68 6.27 -44.82
N LYS A 224 -49.37 5.16 -44.55
CA LYS A 224 -48.82 4.00 -43.80
C LYS A 224 -47.44 3.54 -44.29
N GLU A 225 -47.25 3.42 -45.60
CA GLU A 225 -45.96 2.99 -46.16
C GLU A 225 -44.87 4.06 -46.10
N GLN A 226 -45.23 5.36 -46.11
CA GLN A 226 -44.28 6.45 -45.86
C GLN A 226 -43.79 6.44 -44.39
N ARG A 227 -44.69 6.16 -43.42
CA ARG A 227 -44.30 5.95 -42.01
C ARG A 227 -43.35 4.75 -41.86
N LYS A 228 -43.63 3.65 -42.57
CA LYS A 228 -42.80 2.44 -42.58
C LYS A 228 -41.41 2.73 -43.18
N ALA A 229 -41.34 3.47 -44.28
CA ALA A 229 -40.09 3.92 -44.89
C ALA A 229 -39.31 4.86 -43.97
N MET A 230 -39.97 5.84 -43.35
CA MET A 230 -39.35 6.78 -42.39
C MET A 230 -38.77 6.04 -41.18
N LYS A 231 -39.52 5.13 -40.54
CA LYS A 231 -39.00 4.35 -39.40
C LYS A 231 -37.83 3.43 -39.81
N ALA A 232 -37.86 2.86 -41.02
CA ALA A 232 -36.73 2.10 -41.55
C ALA A 232 -35.50 2.98 -41.84
N ALA A 233 -35.69 4.21 -42.34
CA ALA A 233 -34.61 5.18 -42.56
C ALA A 233 -34.00 5.64 -41.23
N LEU A 234 -34.81 5.97 -40.23
CA LEU A 234 -34.35 6.38 -38.89
C LEU A 234 -33.60 5.23 -38.18
N ALA A 235 -34.06 3.98 -38.34
CA ALA A 235 -33.35 2.80 -37.84
C ALA A 235 -31.98 2.61 -38.53
N LYS A 236 -31.90 2.79 -39.85
CA LYS A 236 -30.62 2.80 -40.59
C LYS A 236 -29.69 3.94 -40.14
N GLN A 237 -30.23 5.13 -39.88
CA GLN A 237 -29.45 6.27 -39.38
C GLN A 237 -28.88 5.99 -37.99
N LYS A 238 -29.67 5.46 -37.06
CA LYS A 238 -29.18 5.06 -35.73
C LYS A 238 -28.11 3.97 -35.81
N LEU A 239 -28.30 2.97 -36.68
CA LEU A 239 -27.30 1.93 -36.91
C LEU A 239 -25.98 2.51 -37.49
N ALA A 240 -26.07 3.44 -38.45
CA ALA A 240 -24.89 4.12 -38.99
C ALA A 240 -24.17 4.98 -37.94
N GLN A 241 -24.92 5.68 -37.07
CA GLN A 241 -24.37 6.43 -35.94
C GLN A 241 -23.66 5.50 -34.92
N GLU A 242 -24.21 4.32 -34.64
CA GLU A 242 -23.54 3.32 -33.80
C GLU A 242 -22.26 2.76 -34.43
N VAL A 243 -22.29 2.44 -35.73
CA VAL A 243 -21.10 1.97 -36.46
C VAL A 243 -20.01 3.04 -36.43
N HIS A 244 -20.36 4.29 -36.75
CA HIS A 244 -19.42 5.41 -36.69
C HIS A 244 -18.88 5.66 -35.27
N LYS A 245 -19.71 5.51 -34.22
CA LYS A 245 -19.27 5.59 -32.82
C LYS A 245 -18.28 4.47 -32.46
N LYS A 246 -18.52 3.24 -32.92
CA LYS A 246 -17.60 2.09 -32.72
C LYS A 246 -16.28 2.30 -33.47
N GLU A 247 -16.33 2.85 -34.68
CA GLU A 247 -15.16 3.17 -35.49
C GLU A 247 -14.33 4.34 -34.90
N LEU A 248 -14.98 5.39 -34.39
CA LEU A 248 -14.34 6.46 -33.63
C LEU A 248 -13.63 5.95 -32.35
N LEU A 249 -14.22 4.99 -31.64
CA LEU A 249 -13.58 4.36 -30.48
C LEU A 249 -12.34 3.57 -30.90
N LYS A 250 -12.45 2.72 -31.92
CA LYS A 250 -11.31 1.97 -32.48
C LYS A 250 -10.18 2.90 -32.97
N ASN A 251 -10.52 4.01 -33.62
CA ASN A 251 -9.54 4.99 -34.09
C ASN A 251 -8.85 5.74 -32.93
N LYS A 252 -9.55 5.99 -31.81
CA LYS A 252 -8.94 6.49 -30.57
C LYS A 252 -7.99 5.46 -29.94
N GLU A 253 -8.35 4.19 -29.94
CA GLU A 253 -7.48 3.10 -29.45
C GLU A 253 -6.21 2.98 -30.29
N ILE A 254 -6.32 3.05 -31.62
CA ILE A 254 -5.18 3.06 -32.55
C ILE A 254 -4.29 4.29 -32.31
N ALA A 255 -4.86 5.49 -32.19
CA ALA A 255 -4.08 6.70 -31.90
C ALA A 255 -3.39 6.65 -30.52
N ALA A 256 -4.04 6.08 -29.51
CA ALA A 256 -3.46 5.87 -28.19
C ALA A 256 -2.37 4.77 -28.17
N LEU A 257 -2.41 3.82 -29.11
CA LEU A 257 -1.35 2.83 -29.31
C LEU A 257 -0.14 3.45 -30.03
N ALA A 258 -0.38 4.21 -31.10
CA ALA A 258 0.67 4.94 -31.83
C ALA A 258 1.46 5.86 -30.89
N LYS A 259 0.78 6.70 -30.10
CA LYS A 259 1.42 7.59 -29.11
C LYS A 259 2.30 6.82 -28.10
N LYS A 260 1.92 5.60 -27.71
CA LYS A 260 2.74 4.75 -26.83
C LYS A 260 3.95 4.15 -27.55
N GLN A 261 3.86 3.87 -28.85
CA GLN A 261 5.01 3.47 -29.66
C GLN A 261 5.99 4.65 -29.81
N ASP A 262 5.48 5.86 -30.08
CA ASP A 262 6.29 7.09 -30.13
C ASP A 262 7.03 7.33 -28.81
N GLU A 263 6.30 7.38 -27.67
CA GLU A 263 6.85 7.51 -26.31
C GLU A 263 7.91 6.42 -25.98
N ALA A 264 7.73 5.21 -26.50
CA ALA A 264 8.68 4.13 -26.34
C ALA A 264 9.93 4.30 -27.22
N THR A 265 9.79 4.78 -28.46
CA THR A 265 10.94 5.11 -29.31
C THR A 265 11.75 6.28 -28.77
N ASP A 266 11.11 7.34 -28.26
CA ASP A 266 11.77 8.44 -27.55
C ASP A 266 12.50 7.94 -26.30
N THR A 267 11.85 7.06 -25.51
CA THR A 267 12.49 6.42 -24.36
C THR A 267 13.75 5.65 -24.77
N ILE A 268 13.71 4.91 -25.88
CA ILE A 268 14.87 4.16 -26.40
C ILE A 268 15.97 5.12 -26.85
N ALA A 269 15.65 6.11 -27.68
CA ALA A 269 16.60 7.08 -28.20
C ALA A 269 17.30 7.84 -27.07
N LYS A 270 16.53 8.41 -26.14
CA LYS A 270 17.06 9.11 -24.96
C LYS A 270 17.90 8.20 -24.08
N ALA A 271 17.42 6.99 -23.76
CA ALA A 271 18.15 6.05 -22.92
C ALA A 271 19.50 5.65 -23.53
N LEU A 272 19.59 5.52 -24.86
CA LEU A 272 20.82 5.21 -25.59
C LEU A 272 21.77 6.42 -25.67
N GLN A 273 21.24 7.62 -25.92
CA GLN A 273 22.00 8.87 -26.03
C GLN A 273 22.62 9.30 -24.70
N GLU A 274 21.82 9.32 -23.62
CA GLU A 274 22.28 9.61 -22.26
C GLU A 274 23.05 8.43 -21.63
N ASN A 275 23.13 7.29 -22.35
CA ASN A 275 23.74 6.03 -21.92
C ASN A 275 23.32 5.61 -20.49
N THR A 276 22.03 5.76 -20.21
CA THR A 276 21.38 5.56 -18.90
C THR A 276 21.84 4.29 -18.16
N PRO A 277 22.16 4.38 -16.85
CA PRO A 277 22.64 3.24 -16.06
C PRO A 277 21.72 2.02 -16.15
N TYR A 278 22.31 0.85 -16.41
CA TYR A 278 21.66 -0.44 -16.68
C TYR A 278 20.74 -0.45 -17.92
N LEU A 279 19.77 0.45 -18.03
CA LEU A 279 18.74 0.49 -19.08
C LEU A 279 19.35 0.55 -20.49
N ALA A 280 20.27 1.48 -20.77
CA ALA A 280 20.95 1.56 -22.07
C ALA A 280 21.68 0.26 -22.45
N SER A 281 22.23 -0.45 -21.46
CA SER A 281 22.93 -1.72 -21.69
C SER A 281 21.99 -2.87 -21.99
N GLU A 282 20.80 -2.92 -21.36
CA GLU A 282 19.80 -3.95 -21.63
C GLU A 282 19.09 -3.71 -22.97
N ILE A 283 18.80 -2.45 -23.33
CA ILE A 283 18.31 -2.08 -24.67
C ILE A 283 19.28 -2.60 -25.75
N LYS A 284 20.59 -2.29 -25.64
CA LYS A 284 21.62 -2.74 -26.60
C LYS A 284 21.72 -4.27 -26.68
N LYS A 285 21.59 -4.99 -25.56
CA LYS A 285 21.56 -6.47 -25.53
C LYS A 285 20.32 -7.04 -26.22
N ILE A 286 19.14 -6.46 -25.97
CA ILE A 286 17.87 -6.92 -26.55
C ILE A 286 17.84 -6.66 -28.06
N GLN A 287 18.18 -5.46 -28.51
CA GLN A 287 18.25 -5.12 -29.95
C GLN A 287 19.21 -6.04 -30.71
N LYS A 288 20.33 -6.44 -30.11
CA LYS A 288 21.27 -7.40 -30.72
C LYS A 288 20.69 -8.84 -30.81
N ALA A 289 19.77 -9.21 -29.93
CA ALA A 289 19.14 -10.54 -29.91
C ALA A 289 17.82 -10.60 -30.71
N THR A 290 17.12 -9.47 -30.84
CA THR A 290 15.84 -9.34 -31.54
C THR A 290 15.76 -7.93 -32.16
N PRO A 291 16.25 -7.72 -33.40
CA PRO A 291 16.32 -6.39 -33.99
C PRO A 291 14.95 -5.73 -34.21
N ASP A 292 13.99 -6.50 -34.72
CA ASP A 292 12.67 -6.03 -35.17
C ASP A 292 11.59 -6.08 -34.06
N MET A 293 11.99 -5.99 -32.79
CA MET A 293 11.06 -6.10 -31.66
C MET A 293 10.32 -4.78 -31.41
N ASP A 294 8.99 -4.85 -31.19
CA ASP A 294 8.14 -3.68 -30.92
C ASP A 294 8.72 -2.77 -29.82
N PRO A 295 8.76 -1.43 -30.02
CA PRO A 295 9.34 -0.49 -29.07
C PRO A 295 8.77 -0.56 -27.65
N ILE A 296 7.46 -0.79 -27.49
CA ILE A 296 6.82 -0.86 -26.17
C ILE A 296 7.27 -2.13 -25.44
N ALA A 297 7.26 -3.27 -26.14
CA ALA A 297 7.79 -4.53 -25.62
C ALA A 297 9.29 -4.44 -25.28
N LEU A 298 10.06 -3.70 -26.08
CA LEU A 298 11.49 -3.48 -25.89
C LEU A 298 11.76 -2.64 -24.64
N VAL A 299 11.09 -1.49 -24.49
CA VAL A 299 11.19 -0.66 -23.26
C VAL A 299 10.76 -1.44 -22.03
N ALA A 300 9.67 -2.21 -22.09
CA ALA A 300 9.19 -3.01 -20.97
C ALA A 300 10.20 -4.09 -20.57
N GLN A 301 10.70 -4.89 -21.52
CA GLN A 301 11.67 -5.95 -21.22
C GLN A 301 13.03 -5.38 -20.78
N ALA A 302 13.47 -4.27 -21.37
CA ALA A 302 14.70 -3.59 -20.99
C ALA A 302 14.63 -3.01 -19.58
N ARG A 303 13.53 -2.34 -19.21
CA ARG A 303 13.29 -1.85 -17.84
C ARG A 303 13.27 -3.02 -16.84
N ALA A 304 12.60 -4.12 -17.15
CA ALA A 304 12.53 -5.30 -16.28
C ALA A 304 13.91 -5.98 -16.07
N LYS A 305 14.75 -6.06 -17.11
CA LYS A 305 16.14 -6.55 -16.97
C LYS A 305 17.02 -5.54 -16.25
N ALA A 306 16.87 -4.25 -16.53
CA ALA A 306 17.67 -3.19 -15.92
C ALA A 306 17.44 -3.10 -14.41
N LEU A 307 16.18 -3.22 -13.97
CA LEU A 307 15.83 -3.31 -12.55
C LEU A 307 16.52 -4.49 -11.86
N LYS A 308 16.51 -5.69 -12.48
CA LYS A 308 17.22 -6.87 -11.95
C LYS A 308 18.74 -6.67 -11.91
N SER A 309 19.31 -6.05 -12.94
CA SER A 309 20.75 -5.70 -12.97
C SER A 309 21.11 -4.67 -11.89
N GLU A 310 20.25 -3.68 -11.62
CA GLU A 310 20.42 -2.72 -10.53
C GLU A 310 20.29 -3.39 -9.15
N GLN A 311 19.26 -4.21 -8.95
CA GLN A 311 19.05 -4.98 -7.71
C GLN A 311 20.25 -5.89 -7.40
N ASN A 312 20.76 -6.62 -8.39
CA ASN A 312 21.98 -7.42 -8.25
C ASN A 312 23.20 -6.54 -7.88
N SER A 313 23.34 -5.36 -8.49
CA SER A 313 24.39 -4.40 -8.16
C SER A 313 24.28 -3.88 -6.72
N MET A 314 23.06 -3.61 -6.23
CA MET A 314 22.80 -3.23 -4.84
C MET A 314 23.19 -4.33 -3.85
N VAL A 315 22.83 -5.60 -4.12
CA VAL A 315 23.25 -6.73 -3.27
C VAL A 315 24.77 -6.89 -3.26
N GLN A 316 25.43 -6.80 -4.41
CA GLN A 316 26.89 -6.98 -4.50
C GLN A 316 27.66 -5.82 -3.86
N THR A 317 27.22 -4.57 -4.02
CA THR A 317 27.83 -3.42 -3.34
C THR A 317 27.61 -3.46 -1.82
N TRP A 318 26.42 -3.87 -1.36
CA TRP A 318 26.16 -4.13 0.06
C TRP A 318 27.08 -5.20 0.63
N LYS A 319 27.18 -6.37 -0.03
CA LYS A 319 28.09 -7.46 0.35
C LYS A 319 29.53 -6.97 0.44
N GLN A 320 30.01 -6.24 -0.56
CA GLN A 320 31.37 -5.71 -0.57
C GLN A 320 31.64 -4.71 0.56
N SER A 321 30.69 -3.81 0.87
CA SER A 321 30.84 -2.90 2.01
C SER A 321 30.91 -3.64 3.33
N LYS A 322 29.98 -4.58 3.59
CA LYS A 322 29.98 -5.40 4.81
C LYS A 322 31.26 -6.23 4.95
N LYS A 323 31.69 -6.93 3.89
CA LYS A 323 32.95 -7.71 3.86
C LYS A 323 34.22 -6.85 4.01
N LYS A 324 34.14 -5.54 3.75
CA LYS A 324 35.22 -4.55 3.99
C LYS A 324 35.07 -3.78 5.31
N GLY A 325 34.14 -4.17 6.19
CA GLY A 325 33.87 -3.50 7.46
C GLY A 325 33.30 -2.08 7.34
N LYS A 326 32.77 -1.70 6.17
CA LYS A 326 32.23 -0.36 5.89
C LYS A 326 30.70 -0.35 5.93
N ALA A 327 30.13 0.79 6.30
CA ALA A 327 28.70 1.02 6.16
C ALA A 327 28.26 0.87 4.68
N PRO A 328 27.19 0.13 4.37
CA PRO A 328 26.60 0.11 3.02
C PRO A 328 26.01 1.48 2.65
N SER A 329 25.74 1.69 1.36
CA SER A 329 24.98 2.88 0.94
C SER A 329 23.52 2.74 1.35
N ALA A 330 22.85 3.84 1.70
CA ALA A 330 21.45 3.83 2.15
C ALA A 330 20.51 3.11 1.15
N LYS A 331 20.68 3.36 -0.17
CA LYS A 331 19.93 2.67 -1.22
C LYS A 331 20.16 1.15 -1.23
N SER A 332 21.41 0.71 -0.99
CA SER A 332 21.74 -0.72 -0.94
C SER A 332 21.20 -1.41 0.33
N GLN A 333 21.26 -0.75 1.50
CA GLN A 333 20.74 -1.30 2.76
C GLN A 333 19.21 -1.40 2.69
N ALA A 334 18.51 -0.33 2.31
CA ALA A 334 17.05 -0.32 2.18
C ALA A 334 16.51 -1.36 1.17
N TYR A 335 17.30 -1.74 0.15
CA TYR A 335 16.93 -2.85 -0.71
C TYR A 335 17.04 -4.21 0.01
N ILE A 336 18.11 -4.45 0.78
CA ILE A 336 18.24 -5.68 1.58
C ILE A 336 17.14 -5.76 2.65
N ASP A 337 16.83 -4.65 3.32
CA ASP A 337 15.78 -4.56 4.34
C ASP A 337 14.37 -4.86 3.77
N SER A 338 14.20 -4.77 2.44
CA SER A 338 12.97 -5.11 1.72
C SER A 338 12.90 -6.57 1.22
N LEU A 339 13.96 -7.36 1.41
CA LEU A 339 13.98 -8.78 1.07
C LEU A 339 13.39 -9.65 2.20
N PRO A 340 12.82 -10.83 1.90
CA PRO A 340 12.37 -11.75 2.93
C PRO A 340 13.47 -12.15 3.91
N ASP A 341 13.12 -12.35 5.18
CA ASP A 341 14.05 -12.63 6.28
C ASP A 341 14.99 -13.81 5.97
N GLU A 342 14.50 -14.88 5.34
CA GLU A 342 15.30 -16.02 4.90
C GLU A 342 16.47 -15.60 4.00
N VAL A 343 16.22 -14.67 3.08
CA VAL A 343 17.22 -14.14 2.14
C VAL A 343 18.18 -13.21 2.88
N GLN A 344 17.69 -12.36 3.78
CA GLN A 344 18.54 -11.52 4.63
C GLN A 344 19.47 -12.38 5.51
N THR A 345 18.96 -13.45 6.12
CA THR A 345 19.74 -14.39 6.94
C THR A 345 20.82 -15.10 6.12
N ALA A 346 20.49 -15.61 4.94
CA ALA A 346 21.47 -16.24 4.04
C ALA A 346 22.57 -15.25 3.59
N LEU A 347 22.19 -14.00 3.29
CA LEU A 347 23.12 -12.94 2.89
C LEU A 347 24.06 -12.51 4.03
N ASN A 348 23.56 -12.40 5.26
CA ASN A 348 24.38 -12.12 6.44
C ASN A 348 25.31 -13.30 6.76
N LYS A 349 24.82 -14.55 6.68
CA LYS A 349 25.67 -15.73 6.90
C LYS A 349 26.88 -15.76 5.96
N GLU A 350 26.70 -15.50 4.66
CA GLU A 350 27.82 -15.45 3.70
C GLU A 350 28.88 -14.36 4.04
N ILE A 351 28.49 -13.32 4.78
CA ILE A 351 29.40 -12.28 5.28
C ILE A 351 30.10 -12.74 6.55
N ASP A 352 29.38 -13.35 7.48
CA ASP A 352 29.93 -13.78 8.76
C ASP A 352 30.83 -15.03 8.62
N ASP A 353 30.55 -15.89 7.63
CA ASP A 353 31.46 -16.94 7.15
C ASP A 353 32.72 -16.32 6.52
N PHE A 354 32.57 -15.37 5.58
CA PHE A 354 33.72 -14.73 4.90
C PHE A 354 34.61 -13.91 5.83
N THR A 355 34.03 -13.24 6.84
CA THR A 355 34.77 -12.45 7.83
C THR A 355 35.31 -13.30 8.99
N GLY A 356 35.12 -14.62 8.94
CA GLY A 356 35.62 -15.55 9.96
C GLY A 356 34.88 -15.50 11.30
N LYS A 357 33.81 -14.69 11.43
CA LYS A 357 33.00 -14.61 12.66
C LYS A 357 32.24 -15.89 12.97
N SER A 358 31.76 -16.57 11.94
CA SER A 358 31.05 -17.85 12.04
C SER A 358 31.95 -18.87 12.73
N LYS A 359 33.14 -19.11 12.16
CA LYS A 359 34.19 -19.90 12.80
C LYS A 359 34.61 -19.35 14.16
N ALA A 360 34.76 -18.04 14.33
CA ALA A 360 35.18 -17.48 15.62
C ALA A 360 34.13 -17.68 16.73
N LEU A 361 32.85 -17.80 16.38
CA LEU A 361 31.79 -18.20 17.31
C LEU A 361 31.90 -19.70 17.63
N ASP A 362 32.14 -20.56 16.62
CA ASP A 362 32.34 -22.00 16.82
C ASP A 362 33.56 -22.31 17.72
N ASP A 363 34.73 -21.73 17.40
CA ASP A 363 35.97 -21.78 18.20
C ASP A 363 35.70 -21.35 19.67
N LEU A 364 34.94 -20.27 19.90
CA LEU A 364 34.60 -19.79 21.25
C LEU A 364 33.60 -20.69 21.99
N LEU A 365 32.66 -21.32 21.27
CA LEU A 365 31.73 -22.29 21.85
C LEU A 365 32.44 -23.58 22.27
N GLU A 366 33.45 -24.03 21.51
CA GLU A 366 34.29 -25.18 21.87
C GLU A 366 35.15 -24.90 23.12
N ILE A 367 35.74 -23.70 23.21
CA ILE A 367 36.49 -23.24 24.40
C ILE A 367 35.57 -23.17 25.63
N GLY A 368 34.42 -22.48 25.52
CA GLY A 368 33.45 -22.33 26.62
C GLY A 368 32.83 -23.67 27.06
N GLY A 369 32.57 -24.57 26.11
CA GLY A 369 32.12 -25.94 26.37
C GLY A 369 33.16 -26.83 27.06
N GLY A 370 34.42 -26.39 27.13
CA GLY A 370 35.52 -27.12 27.76
C GLY A 370 36.22 -28.15 26.85
N GLY A 371 36.04 -28.08 25.53
CA GLY A 371 36.81 -28.85 24.55
C GLY A 371 38.12 -28.16 24.14
N GLY A 372 38.17 -26.83 24.19
CA GLY A 372 39.36 -26.03 23.82
C GLY A 372 40.56 -26.19 24.75
N ALA A 373 41.71 -25.65 24.35
CA ALA A 373 42.97 -25.81 25.08
C ALA A 373 42.91 -25.21 26.50
N PRO A 374 43.57 -25.80 27.53
CA PRO A 374 43.42 -25.36 28.92
C PRO A 374 43.70 -23.87 29.17
N LEU A 375 44.76 -23.33 28.55
CA LEU A 375 45.12 -21.91 28.68
C LEU A 375 44.18 -20.97 27.90
N GLU A 376 43.62 -21.43 26.77
CA GLU A 376 42.59 -20.67 26.04
C GLU A 376 41.29 -20.62 26.85
N LYS A 377 40.94 -21.70 27.55
CA LYS A 377 39.80 -21.72 28.46
C LYS A 377 40.02 -20.82 29.67
N GLU A 378 41.19 -20.89 30.33
CA GLU A 378 41.49 -20.01 31.46
C GLU A 378 41.49 -18.53 31.05
N ALA A 379 42.03 -18.21 29.86
CA ALA A 379 41.94 -16.87 29.30
C ALA A 379 40.49 -16.43 28.99
N TYR A 380 39.65 -17.32 28.44
CA TYR A 380 38.24 -17.05 28.16
C TYR A 380 37.42 -16.83 29.45
N ASP A 381 37.53 -17.73 30.43
CA ASP A 381 36.84 -17.62 31.72
C ASP A 381 37.29 -16.36 32.48
N ALA A 382 38.59 -16.02 32.43
CA ALA A 382 39.11 -14.77 33.01
C ALA A 382 38.65 -13.51 32.26
N LEU A 383 38.47 -13.56 30.93
CA LEU A 383 37.94 -12.45 30.13
C LEU A 383 36.45 -12.22 30.41
N LEU A 384 35.67 -13.30 30.62
CA LEU A 384 34.28 -13.22 31.08
C LEU A 384 34.20 -12.62 32.49
N ALA A 385 35.03 -13.11 33.43
CA ALA A 385 35.03 -12.64 34.82
C ALA A 385 35.45 -11.16 34.97
N LYS A 386 36.35 -10.66 34.11
CA LYS A 386 36.76 -9.23 34.06
C LYS A 386 35.79 -8.36 33.26
N GLY A 387 34.91 -8.97 32.47
CA GLY A 387 33.99 -8.31 31.55
C GLY A 387 34.61 -8.00 30.18
N ILE A 388 33.88 -8.32 29.11
CA ILE A 388 34.31 -8.08 27.73
C ILE A 388 34.49 -6.57 27.49
N PRO A 389 35.65 -6.10 26.97
CA PRO A 389 35.90 -4.68 26.72
C PRO A 389 34.84 -4.04 25.80
N PRO A 390 34.43 -2.77 26.04
CA PRO A 390 33.34 -2.14 25.28
C PRO A 390 33.52 -2.16 23.75
N GLY A 391 34.76 -2.02 23.25
CA GLY A 391 35.08 -2.07 21.81
C GLY A 391 35.14 -3.48 21.19
N MET A 392 34.92 -4.53 21.98
CA MET A 392 34.89 -5.95 21.55
C MET A 392 33.51 -6.60 21.74
N LYS A 393 32.54 -5.90 22.37
CA LYS A 393 31.22 -6.45 22.69
C LYS A 393 30.45 -6.82 21.42
N GLY A 394 30.26 -8.13 21.20
CA GLY A 394 29.59 -8.69 20.01
C GLY A 394 30.52 -8.95 18.81
N ASP A 395 31.82 -8.72 18.94
CA ASP A 395 32.82 -8.99 17.89
C ASP A 395 33.60 -10.26 18.22
N MET A 396 33.04 -11.42 17.84
CA MET A 396 33.57 -12.75 18.18
C MET A 396 35.01 -12.96 17.69
N VAL A 397 35.40 -12.35 16.55
CA VAL A 397 36.77 -12.43 16.02
C VAL A 397 37.74 -11.70 16.96
N LYS A 398 37.39 -10.50 17.46
CA LYS A 398 38.22 -9.80 18.45
C LYS A 398 38.27 -10.51 19.79
N ILE A 399 37.14 -11.06 20.25
CA ILE A 399 37.08 -11.82 21.51
C ILE A 399 38.01 -13.03 21.44
N LEU A 400 37.91 -13.84 20.37
CA LEU A 400 38.79 -14.99 20.17
C LEU A 400 40.27 -14.60 20.02
N ALA A 401 40.57 -13.51 19.31
CA ALA A 401 41.94 -13.01 19.20
C ALA A 401 42.50 -12.57 20.57
N LYS A 402 41.69 -11.89 21.39
CA LYS A 402 42.08 -11.47 22.75
C LYS A 402 42.32 -12.67 23.67
N VAL A 403 41.48 -13.71 23.58
CA VAL A 403 41.63 -14.99 24.30
C VAL A 403 42.94 -15.68 23.91
N LYS A 404 43.24 -15.77 22.61
CA LYS A 404 44.48 -16.41 22.12
C LYS A 404 45.74 -15.60 22.48
N GLU A 405 45.65 -14.27 22.53
CA GLU A 405 46.71 -13.39 23.05
C GLU A 405 46.92 -13.56 24.56
N ASP A 406 45.85 -13.58 25.36
CA ASP A 406 45.96 -13.79 26.82
C ASP A 406 46.45 -15.21 27.16
N ALA A 407 46.04 -16.22 26.41
CA ALA A 407 46.53 -17.60 26.55
C ALA A 407 48.04 -17.71 26.24
N ALA A 408 48.52 -17.01 25.21
CA ALA A 408 49.96 -16.90 24.92
C ALA A 408 50.72 -16.12 26.00
N GLY A 409 50.10 -15.09 26.59
CA GLY A 409 50.66 -14.38 27.75
C GLY A 409 50.73 -15.25 29.02
N LEU A 410 49.72 -16.09 29.27
CA LEU A 410 49.72 -17.08 30.35
C LEU A 410 50.77 -18.17 30.12
N ALA A 411 50.93 -18.65 28.88
CA ALA A 411 52.00 -19.58 28.50
C ALA A 411 53.37 -18.97 28.79
N LEU A 412 53.69 -17.79 28.22
CA LEU A 412 54.94 -17.07 28.47
C LEU A 412 55.19 -16.80 29.96
N LYS A 413 54.15 -16.56 30.77
CA LYS A 413 54.33 -16.45 32.22
C LYS A 413 54.75 -17.80 32.83
N ALA A 414 54.10 -18.90 32.44
CA ALA A 414 54.47 -20.24 32.88
C ALA A 414 55.86 -20.68 32.41
N ASP A 415 56.33 -20.26 31.21
CA ASP A 415 57.72 -20.45 30.76
C ASP A 415 58.71 -19.81 31.75
N ASN A 416 58.47 -18.55 32.10
CA ASN A 416 59.35 -17.79 33.00
C ASN A 416 59.28 -18.33 34.45
N ASP A 417 58.07 -18.60 34.96
CA ASP A 417 57.89 -19.23 36.28
C ASP A 417 58.61 -20.60 36.33
N ALA A 418 58.56 -21.39 35.25
CA ALA A 418 59.25 -22.68 35.15
C ALA A 418 60.78 -22.53 35.06
N LEU A 419 61.29 -21.54 34.32
CA LEU A 419 62.72 -21.21 34.26
C LEU A 419 63.26 -20.80 35.64
N ASP A 420 62.52 -20.00 36.42
CA ASP A 420 62.90 -19.65 37.79
C ASP A 420 62.87 -20.88 38.72
N ILE A 421 61.89 -21.77 38.61
CA ILE A 421 61.86 -23.03 39.38
C ILE A 421 63.03 -23.95 39.00
N LEU A 422 63.37 -24.06 37.70
CA LEU A 422 64.57 -24.78 37.24
C LEU A 422 65.85 -24.13 37.80
N SER A 423 65.92 -22.79 37.81
CA SER A 423 66.99 -22.01 38.42
C SER A 423 67.16 -22.35 39.92
N GLU A 424 66.08 -22.39 40.69
CA GLU A 424 66.12 -22.79 42.11
C GLU A 424 66.41 -24.29 42.33
N ILE A 425 66.04 -25.16 41.39
CA ILE A 425 66.45 -26.59 41.39
C ILE A 425 67.96 -26.73 41.16
N THR A 426 68.55 -25.97 40.24
CA THR A 426 70.01 -26.00 40.01
C THR A 426 70.78 -25.41 41.20
N LYS A 427 70.29 -24.33 41.82
CA LYS A 427 70.86 -23.78 43.07
C LYS A 427 70.71 -24.76 44.24
N GLY A 428 69.61 -25.50 44.29
CA GLY A 428 69.33 -26.55 45.28
C GLY A 428 68.33 -26.15 46.37
N ASN A 429 67.66 -25.00 46.22
CA ASN A 429 66.75 -24.42 47.22
C ASN A 429 65.34 -25.02 47.17
N ALA A 430 64.98 -25.72 46.09
CA ALA A 430 63.66 -26.31 45.90
C ALA A 430 63.33 -27.40 46.94
N ALA A 431 62.45 -27.07 47.88
CA ALA A 431 62.14 -27.88 49.07
C ALA A 431 61.65 -29.31 48.75
N VAL A 432 61.97 -30.24 49.66
CA VAL A 432 61.72 -31.70 49.62
C VAL A 432 62.41 -32.42 48.44
N GLN A 433 62.22 -31.93 47.21
CA GLN A 433 62.73 -32.42 45.92
C GLN A 433 64.26 -32.51 45.72
N ALA A 434 65.01 -31.59 46.32
CA ALA A 434 66.26 -31.05 45.77
C ALA A 434 67.23 -32.08 45.15
N GLY A 435 67.67 -33.07 45.93
CA GLY A 435 68.73 -34.01 45.53
C GLY A 435 68.36 -35.00 44.42
N LEU A 436 67.06 -35.24 44.17
CA LEU A 436 66.59 -36.10 43.07
C LEU A 436 66.36 -35.27 41.80
N LYS A 437 65.63 -34.14 41.91
CA LYS A 437 65.35 -33.24 40.77
C LYS A 437 66.65 -32.74 40.11
N LYS A 438 67.63 -32.28 40.91
CA LYS A 438 68.92 -31.81 40.39
C LYS A 438 69.74 -32.90 39.69
N LYS A 439 69.68 -34.14 40.15
CA LYS A 439 70.34 -35.29 39.48
C LYS A 439 69.64 -35.72 38.20
N LEU A 440 68.31 -35.59 38.14
CA LEU A 440 67.55 -35.93 36.94
C LEU A 440 67.68 -34.87 35.86
N LEU A 441 67.59 -33.58 36.21
CA LEU A 441 67.84 -32.46 35.29
C LEU A 441 69.19 -32.63 34.57
N ALA A 442 70.28 -32.78 35.33
CA ALA A 442 71.61 -33.02 34.78
C ALA A 442 71.71 -34.29 33.90
N LYS A 443 70.89 -35.31 34.16
CA LYS A 443 70.82 -36.52 33.31
C LYS A 443 70.04 -36.26 32.01
N LEU A 444 68.99 -35.46 32.05
CA LEU A 444 68.19 -35.12 30.87
C LEU A 444 68.95 -34.15 29.95
N GLU A 445 69.63 -33.14 30.51
CA GLU A 445 70.61 -32.31 29.81
C GLU A 445 71.68 -33.17 29.12
N ALA A 446 72.33 -34.09 29.85
CA ALA A 446 73.33 -35.00 29.29
C ALA A 446 72.77 -36.07 28.33
N SER A 447 71.44 -36.21 28.21
CA SER A 447 70.81 -37.15 27.26
C SER A 447 70.60 -36.57 25.86
N GLY A 448 70.72 -35.25 25.70
CA GLY A 448 70.47 -34.57 24.42
C GLY A 448 69.00 -34.56 23.97
N LYS A 449 68.05 -34.98 24.82
CA LYS A 449 66.61 -34.83 24.53
C LYS A 449 66.26 -33.34 24.42
N HIS A 450 65.71 -32.95 23.28
CA HIS A 450 65.14 -31.63 23.07
C HIS A 450 63.75 -31.53 23.72
N TYR A 451 63.36 -30.32 24.11
CA TYR A 451 62.07 -29.98 24.69
C TYR A 451 61.59 -28.69 24.04
N ASP A 452 60.32 -28.64 23.65
CA ASP A 452 59.76 -27.50 22.93
C ASP A 452 59.42 -26.32 23.87
N SER A 453 59.26 -26.57 25.17
CA SER A 453 59.15 -25.54 26.23
C SER A 453 59.98 -25.84 27.50
N PRO A 454 60.33 -24.82 28.30
CA PRO A 454 60.89 -25.01 29.65
C PRO A 454 59.94 -25.74 30.62
N GLN A 455 58.62 -25.60 30.45
CA GLN A 455 57.61 -26.28 31.26
C GLN A 455 57.68 -27.78 31.05
N ASP A 456 57.86 -28.26 29.81
CA ASP A 456 57.96 -29.69 29.50
C ASP A 456 59.22 -30.31 30.13
N LEU A 457 60.35 -29.59 30.09
CA LEU A 457 61.57 -29.98 30.80
C LEU A 457 61.35 -30.04 32.32
N LEU A 458 60.69 -29.02 32.90
CA LEU A 458 60.35 -29.02 34.32
C LEU A 458 59.39 -30.15 34.68
N ALA A 459 58.41 -30.46 33.82
CA ALA A 459 57.46 -31.56 34.00
C ALA A 459 58.19 -32.92 34.01
N ASP A 460 59.02 -33.22 33.01
CA ASP A 460 59.85 -34.43 32.96
C ASP A 460 60.77 -34.55 34.19
N VAL A 461 61.35 -33.44 34.67
CA VAL A 461 62.19 -33.39 35.87
C VAL A 461 61.40 -33.62 37.15
N VAL A 462 60.16 -33.10 37.25
CA VAL A 462 59.30 -33.26 38.42
C VAL A 462 58.67 -34.65 38.46
N GLU A 463 58.07 -35.10 37.35
CA GLU A 463 57.47 -36.43 37.23
C GLU A 463 58.54 -37.51 37.36
N GLY A 464 59.67 -37.40 36.65
CA GLY A 464 60.73 -38.40 36.74
C GLY A 464 61.40 -38.47 38.12
N ALA A 465 61.46 -37.36 38.86
CA ALA A 465 61.91 -37.37 40.26
C ALA A 465 60.86 -38.03 41.18
N ALA A 466 59.57 -37.71 41.01
CA ALA A 466 58.47 -38.35 41.72
C ALA A 466 58.38 -39.86 41.38
N ALA A 467 58.67 -40.27 40.14
CA ALA A 467 58.73 -41.66 39.71
C ALA A 467 59.94 -42.40 40.28
N GLN A 468 61.10 -41.74 40.44
CA GLN A 468 62.24 -42.31 41.16
C GLN A 468 61.97 -42.45 42.67
N GLN A 469 61.33 -41.47 43.30
CA GLN A 469 60.84 -41.59 44.67
C GLN A 469 59.84 -42.74 44.79
N ALA A 470 58.79 -42.76 43.96
CA ALA A 470 57.77 -43.79 43.95
C ALA A 470 58.38 -45.18 43.70
N LYS A 471 59.41 -45.30 42.86
CA LYS A 471 60.15 -46.56 42.66
C LYS A 471 60.95 -46.98 43.89
N ALA A 472 61.60 -46.04 44.60
CA ALA A 472 62.29 -46.31 45.85
C ALA A 472 61.30 -46.72 46.97
N GLU A 473 60.17 -46.03 47.09
CA GLU A 473 59.10 -46.38 48.02
C GLU A 473 58.43 -47.72 47.65
N LYS A 474 58.09 -47.97 46.38
CA LYS A 474 57.55 -49.25 45.89
C LYS A 474 58.53 -50.38 46.24
N ALA A 475 59.83 -50.20 46.02
CA ALA A 475 60.85 -51.19 46.38
C ALA A 475 60.95 -51.45 47.90
N ALA A 476 60.93 -50.39 48.73
CA ALA A 476 60.94 -50.53 50.19
C ALA A 476 59.67 -51.23 50.71
N VAL A 477 58.50 -50.84 50.20
CA VAL A 477 57.19 -51.43 50.54
C VAL A 477 57.12 -52.90 50.09
N LEU A 478 57.62 -53.24 48.90
CA LEU A 478 57.70 -54.62 48.41
C LEU A 478 58.71 -55.47 49.20
N SER A 479 59.81 -54.89 49.67
CA SER A 479 60.73 -55.58 50.59
C SER A 479 60.02 -55.96 51.90
N GLY A 480 59.25 -55.01 52.46
CA GLY A 480 58.39 -55.26 53.62
C GLY A 480 57.28 -56.29 53.36
N TYR A 481 56.64 -56.24 52.19
CA TYR A 481 55.64 -57.23 51.73
C TYR A 481 56.25 -58.63 51.68
N LYS A 482 57.37 -58.81 50.96
CA LYS A 482 58.11 -60.07 50.85
C LYS A 482 58.49 -60.63 52.22
N LYS A 483 58.89 -59.78 53.18
CA LYS A 483 59.18 -60.21 54.55
C LYS A 483 57.91 -60.74 55.24
N LYS A 484 56.82 -59.98 55.24
CA LYS A 484 55.58 -60.37 55.94
C LYS A 484 54.90 -61.61 55.36
N VAL A 485 54.76 -61.71 54.04
CA VAL A 485 54.12 -62.88 53.40
C VAL A 485 54.90 -64.16 53.69
N VAL A 486 56.24 -64.09 53.72
CA VAL A 486 57.12 -65.20 54.10
C VAL A 486 56.97 -65.58 55.58
N ASP A 487 56.90 -64.59 56.46
CA ASP A 487 56.66 -64.79 57.90
C ASP A 487 55.23 -65.31 58.22
N ASN A 488 54.40 -65.65 57.23
CA ASN A 488 52.95 -65.94 57.34
C ASN A 488 52.13 -64.84 58.04
N LYS A 489 52.61 -63.58 58.00
CA LYS A 489 51.95 -62.41 58.60
C LYS A 489 51.20 -61.63 57.52
N ILE A 490 49.98 -61.20 57.84
CA ILE A 490 49.16 -60.38 56.93
C ILE A 490 49.91 -59.06 56.61
N PRO A 491 50.21 -58.77 55.33
CA PRO A 491 50.81 -57.49 54.90
C PRO A 491 49.96 -56.29 55.33
N THR A 492 50.56 -55.13 55.58
CA THR A 492 49.73 -53.93 55.80
C THR A 492 48.98 -53.53 54.52
N PRO A 493 47.83 -52.84 54.59
CA PRO A 493 47.06 -52.46 53.41
C PRO A 493 47.89 -51.79 52.30
N LYS A 494 48.77 -50.82 52.66
CA LYS A 494 49.69 -50.16 51.72
C LYS A 494 50.66 -51.15 51.04
N GLN A 495 51.10 -52.21 51.74
CA GLN A 495 51.94 -53.27 51.16
C GLN A 495 51.15 -54.18 50.21
N GLN A 496 49.92 -54.55 50.59
CA GLN A 496 49.05 -55.39 49.75
C GLN A 496 48.65 -54.66 48.47
N GLN A 497 48.27 -53.38 48.56
CA GLN A 497 47.97 -52.52 47.41
C GLN A 497 49.15 -52.44 46.42
N VAL A 498 50.36 -52.19 46.94
CA VAL A 498 51.59 -52.06 46.12
C VAL A 498 52.03 -53.38 45.47
N PHE A 499 51.74 -54.53 46.07
CA PHE A 499 51.94 -55.82 45.40
C PHE A 499 50.85 -56.09 44.34
N ASN A 500 49.59 -55.77 44.63
CA ASN A 500 48.49 -55.98 43.71
C ASN A 500 48.61 -55.13 42.42
N SER A 501 49.24 -53.94 42.50
CA SER A 501 49.50 -53.03 41.37
C SER A 501 50.81 -53.30 40.60
N LEU A 502 51.41 -54.48 40.76
CA LEU A 502 52.45 -54.99 39.86
C LEU A 502 51.81 -55.57 38.59
N ASP A 503 52.50 -55.53 37.44
CA ASP A 503 52.12 -56.37 36.29
C ASP A 503 52.37 -57.86 36.60
N ASP A 504 51.86 -58.79 35.80
CA ASP A 504 51.93 -60.22 36.14
C ASP A 504 53.34 -60.81 36.04
N VAL A 505 54.27 -60.19 35.30
CA VAL A 505 55.69 -60.58 35.28
C VAL A 505 56.41 -60.07 36.54
N GLU A 506 56.12 -58.85 36.98
CA GLU A 506 56.58 -58.32 38.27
C GLU A 506 55.97 -59.10 39.45
N LYS A 507 54.65 -59.40 39.44
CA LYS A 507 54.00 -60.27 40.42
C LYS A 507 54.68 -61.62 40.44
N ASN A 508 54.89 -62.29 39.30
CA ASN A 508 55.53 -63.60 39.26
C ASN A 508 57.00 -63.56 39.72
N LYS A 509 57.74 -62.47 39.50
CA LYS A 509 59.08 -62.28 40.10
C LYS A 509 59.04 -62.08 41.62
N VAL A 510 58.02 -61.38 42.14
CA VAL A 510 57.83 -61.18 43.58
C VAL A 510 57.30 -62.44 44.26
N LEU A 511 56.37 -63.16 43.63
CA LEU A 511 55.85 -64.46 44.05
C LEU A 511 56.94 -65.51 44.00
N ALA A 512 57.67 -65.71 42.90
CA ALA A 512 58.79 -66.65 42.88
C ALA A 512 59.86 -66.35 43.95
N ALA A 513 60.10 -65.07 44.29
CA ALA A 513 60.98 -64.66 45.39
C ALA A 513 60.35 -64.85 46.80
N ILE A 514 59.03 -64.94 46.89
CA ILE A 514 58.27 -65.31 48.10
C ILE A 514 58.22 -66.84 48.21
N ASP A 515 57.80 -67.56 47.18
CA ASP A 515 57.59 -69.01 47.18
C ASP A 515 58.89 -69.79 47.28
N LYS A 516 60.01 -69.32 46.68
CA LYS A 516 61.38 -69.78 46.99
C LYS A 516 61.71 -69.71 48.50
N LYS A 517 60.95 -68.94 49.26
CA LYS A 517 61.13 -68.62 50.67
C LYS A 517 59.88 -68.93 51.53
N LYS A 518 58.82 -69.55 50.97
CA LYS A 518 57.47 -69.67 51.59
C LYS A 518 56.63 -70.88 51.13
N ALA A 519 56.64 -71.19 49.83
CA ALA A 519 55.78 -72.16 49.13
C ALA A 519 54.29 -72.27 49.64
N SER A 520 53.35 -71.30 49.36
CA SER A 520 51.85 -71.33 49.71
C SER A 520 50.80 -70.28 49.08
N ILE A 521 49.82 -69.65 49.83
CA ILE A 521 48.36 -69.33 49.42
C ILE A 521 47.79 -67.84 49.24
N GLN A 522 46.45 -67.61 48.92
CA GLN A 522 45.79 -66.46 48.13
C GLN A 522 44.30 -65.90 48.51
N PRO A 523 43.64 -64.84 47.86
CA PRO A 523 42.41 -64.03 48.31
C PRO A 523 41.17 -63.62 47.32
N ALA A 524 40.15 -62.76 47.69
CA ALA A 524 38.85 -62.32 46.97
C ALA A 524 38.07 -61.01 47.54
N LYS A 525 36.87 -60.36 47.19
CA LYS A 525 35.87 -60.01 46.04
C LYS A 525 34.63 -59.06 46.49
N ILE A 526 33.91 -58.16 45.69
CA ILE A 526 32.67 -57.26 46.04
C ILE A 526 31.83 -56.50 44.87
N ASN A 527 30.63 -55.80 45.08
CA ASN A 527 29.69 -54.98 44.13
C ASN A 527 28.46 -54.17 44.85
N THR A 528 27.42 -53.32 44.40
CA THR A 528 26.88 -52.39 43.28
C THR A 528 25.48 -51.57 43.55
N PRO A 529 24.97 -50.48 42.82
CA PRO A 529 23.80 -49.51 43.18
C PRO A 529 22.73 -48.84 42.11
N PRO A 530 21.66 -47.98 42.48
CA PRO A 530 20.50 -47.31 41.67
C PRO A 530 20.13 -45.74 41.92
N ALA A 531 19.06 -44.88 41.56
CA ALA A 531 17.85 -44.63 40.62
C ALA A 531 17.13 -43.14 40.73
N LEU A 532 16.10 -42.64 39.91
CA LEU A 532 15.46 -41.20 39.83
C LEU A 532 13.96 -40.94 39.25
N GLU A 533 13.30 -39.69 39.19
CA GLU A 533 11.86 -39.32 38.68
C GLU A 533 11.40 -37.83 38.07
N PRO A 534 10.29 -36.99 38.37
CA PRO A 534 9.25 -36.31 37.42
C PRO A 534 8.77 -34.74 37.47
N MET A 535 7.77 -34.17 36.65
CA MET A 535 7.28 -32.68 36.51
C MET A 535 5.79 -32.26 35.91
N GLY A 536 5.32 -30.95 35.78
CA GLY A 536 3.98 -30.41 35.15
C GLY A 536 3.57 -28.84 35.04
N PHE A 537 2.44 -28.32 34.37
CA PHE A 537 2.04 -26.83 34.09
C PHE A 537 0.51 -26.35 33.65
N LYS A 538 0.10 -25.02 33.44
CA LYS A 538 -1.32 -24.42 33.08
C LYS A 538 -1.48 -22.90 32.47
N ALA A 539 -2.68 -22.35 31.99
CA ALA A 539 -2.98 -20.96 31.34
C ALA A 539 -4.46 -20.26 31.40
N GLU A 540 -4.81 -19.05 30.77
CA GLU A 540 -6.04 -18.10 30.97
C GLU A 540 -6.64 -17.14 29.79
N THR A 541 -7.62 -16.14 29.98
CA THR A 541 -8.46 -15.34 28.92
C THR A 541 -8.96 -13.80 29.11
N GLY A 542 -9.16 -12.91 28.06
CA GLY A 542 -10.13 -11.69 28.05
C GLY A 542 -9.99 -10.37 27.11
N ALA A 543 -11.06 -9.48 26.98
CA ALA A 543 -11.19 -7.97 26.63
C ALA A 543 -11.61 -7.31 25.23
N GLU A 544 -12.05 -5.99 25.17
CA GLU A 544 -12.69 -5.18 24.03
C GLU A 544 -12.28 -3.63 23.90
N LEU A 545 -12.83 -2.75 22.99
CA LEU A 545 -12.23 -1.46 22.45
C LEU A 545 -13.14 -0.18 22.23
N SER A 546 -12.57 1.04 21.99
CA SER A 546 -13.26 2.37 21.76
C SER A 546 -12.42 3.48 21.00
N LEU A 547 -12.98 4.68 20.67
CA LEU A 547 -12.41 5.76 19.80
C LEU A 547 -12.63 7.24 20.25
N ASN A 548 -11.92 8.23 19.65
CA ASN A 548 -11.90 9.68 19.99
C ASN A 548 -11.65 10.64 18.75
N PRO A 549 -11.80 11.99 18.85
CA PRO A 549 -12.00 12.92 17.71
C PRO A 549 -10.78 13.70 17.13
N LEU A 550 -11.02 14.56 16.12
CA LEU A 550 -10.04 15.26 15.24
C LEU A 550 -9.64 16.71 15.66
N PRO A 551 -8.47 17.24 15.20
CA PRO A 551 -7.93 18.56 15.56
C PRO A 551 -8.14 19.69 14.51
N GLN A 552 -7.76 20.93 14.87
CA GLN A 552 -7.96 22.16 14.11
C GLN A 552 -6.69 22.66 13.38
N TRP A 553 -6.82 23.20 12.16
CA TRP A 553 -5.91 24.21 11.60
C TRP A 553 -6.53 24.98 10.41
N ALA A 554 -6.85 26.26 10.59
CA ALA A 554 -7.19 27.17 9.50
C ALA A 554 -6.86 28.62 9.90
N GLY A 555 -5.97 29.28 9.16
CA GLY A 555 -5.65 30.71 9.36
C GLY A 555 -4.16 31.08 9.41
N LYS A 556 -3.52 31.19 8.24
CA LYS A 556 -2.41 32.14 8.00
C LYS A 556 -2.52 32.73 6.57
N PRO A 557 -2.05 33.97 6.32
CA PRO A 557 -2.34 34.71 5.09
C PRO A 557 -1.21 34.66 4.04
N GLY A 558 -1.54 34.84 2.75
CA GLY A 558 -0.51 34.99 1.71
C GLY A 558 -0.90 34.91 0.23
N TRP A 559 -2.14 35.18 -0.19
CA TRP A 559 -2.58 34.96 -1.59
C TRP A 559 -3.40 36.12 -2.18
N LYS A 560 -3.02 36.58 -3.39
CA LYS A 560 -3.78 37.47 -4.31
C LYS A 560 -3.23 37.33 -5.75
N PRO A 561 -3.99 37.72 -6.82
CA PRO A 561 -3.96 36.95 -8.07
C PRO A 561 -3.67 37.74 -9.38
N GLN A 562 -3.58 36.96 -10.47
CA GLN A 562 -3.93 37.26 -11.89
C GLN A 562 -3.11 38.21 -12.78
N THR A 563 -2.92 37.74 -14.02
CA THR A 563 -2.96 38.52 -15.28
C THR A 563 -3.80 37.74 -16.30
N PHE A 564 -4.70 38.41 -17.03
CA PHE A 564 -5.80 37.78 -17.81
C PHE A 564 -5.98 38.41 -19.21
N ALA A 565 -4.89 38.93 -19.81
CA ALA A 565 -5.00 39.97 -20.84
C ALA A 565 -4.90 39.53 -22.31
N GLU A 566 -4.37 38.35 -22.63
CA GLU A 566 -3.87 38.05 -23.99
C GLU A 566 -4.80 37.17 -24.85
N SER A 567 -5.78 36.48 -24.27
CA SER A 567 -6.67 35.55 -24.98
C SER A 567 -7.71 36.21 -25.89
N TYR A 568 -8.16 37.43 -25.56
CA TYR A 568 -9.31 38.07 -26.20
C TYR A 568 -9.08 38.63 -27.62
N ALA A 569 -7.83 38.69 -28.08
CA ALA A 569 -7.51 39.28 -29.39
C ALA A 569 -7.93 38.42 -30.60
N PHE A 570 -8.11 37.11 -30.42
CA PHE A 570 -8.22 36.16 -31.54
C PHE A 570 -9.66 35.86 -32.00
N ASP A 571 -10.68 36.11 -31.18
CA ASP A 571 -12.08 35.77 -31.51
C ASP A 571 -12.82 36.87 -32.32
N ILE A 572 -12.39 38.13 -32.21
CA ILE A 572 -13.10 39.26 -32.85
C ILE A 572 -13.05 39.15 -34.38
N GLU A 573 -11.91 38.77 -34.96
CA GLU A 573 -11.75 38.60 -36.43
C GLU A 573 -12.57 37.43 -37.01
N ARG A 574 -13.07 36.55 -36.15
CA ARG A 574 -13.90 35.39 -36.51
C ARG A 574 -15.40 35.70 -36.43
N LEU A 575 -15.79 36.63 -35.54
CA LEU A 575 -17.17 37.09 -35.39
C LEU A 575 -17.63 38.04 -36.50
N ASP A 576 -16.74 38.87 -37.05
CA ASP A 576 -17.12 39.80 -38.14
C ASP A 576 -17.48 39.06 -39.43
N LYS A 577 -16.70 38.04 -39.81
CA LYS A 577 -16.96 37.19 -41.00
C LYS A 577 -18.25 36.36 -40.92
N LEU A 578 -18.92 36.34 -39.76
CA LEU A 578 -20.24 35.73 -39.56
C LEU A 578 -21.41 36.72 -39.76
N LYS A 579 -21.16 38.03 -39.74
CA LYS A 579 -22.21 39.05 -39.93
C LYS A 579 -22.69 39.11 -41.38
N ASP A 580 -21.76 39.07 -42.33
CA ASP A 580 -22.02 39.18 -43.77
C ASP A 580 -22.91 38.06 -44.34
N ILE A 581 -23.09 36.95 -43.60
CA ILE A 581 -23.95 35.81 -43.98
C ILE A 581 -25.38 35.96 -43.42
N ILE A 582 -25.59 36.83 -42.43
CA ILE A 582 -26.85 36.93 -41.66
C ILE A 582 -27.64 38.22 -41.95
N VAL A 583 -27.07 39.18 -42.70
CA VAL A 583 -27.72 40.45 -43.07
C VAL A 583 -28.18 40.46 -44.54
N GLU A 584 -29.17 39.63 -44.88
CA GLU A 584 -30.22 40.01 -45.85
C GLU A 584 -31.46 39.10 -45.70
N GLY A 585 -32.49 39.61 -45.02
CA GLY A 585 -33.71 38.85 -44.70
C GLY A 585 -34.94 39.72 -44.39
N GLY A 586 -34.91 41.00 -44.76
CA GLY A 586 -36.05 41.91 -44.63
C GLY A 586 -37.11 41.64 -45.70
N VAL A 587 -38.39 41.63 -45.32
CA VAL A 587 -39.49 41.25 -46.22
C VAL A 587 -39.72 42.30 -47.31
N SER A 588 -39.47 41.92 -48.56
CA SER A 588 -40.10 42.52 -49.75
C SER A 588 -40.31 41.47 -50.84
N GLY A 589 -41.27 41.69 -51.73
CA GLY A 589 -41.71 40.67 -52.69
C GLY A 589 -40.78 40.51 -53.89
N GLY A 590 -40.33 39.28 -54.16
CA GLY A 590 -39.52 38.93 -55.32
C GLY A 590 -39.19 37.44 -55.34
N ALA A 591 -38.99 36.85 -56.51
CA ALA A 591 -38.67 35.43 -56.63
C ALA A 591 -37.20 35.16 -56.29
N VAL A 592 -36.94 34.45 -55.19
CA VAL A 592 -35.59 34.00 -54.80
C VAL A 592 -35.42 32.51 -55.12
N LYS A 593 -34.20 32.15 -55.55
CA LYS A 593 -33.84 30.85 -56.13
C LYS A 593 -33.83 29.74 -55.08
N LYS A 594 -33.98 28.48 -55.53
CA LYS A 594 -33.69 27.30 -54.70
C LYS A 594 -32.23 27.33 -54.25
N VAL A 595 -31.98 27.46 -52.95
CA VAL A 595 -30.72 27.01 -52.34
C VAL A 595 -30.72 25.48 -52.40
N ASN A 596 -29.61 24.88 -52.82
CA ASN A 596 -29.52 23.44 -53.00
C ASN A 596 -29.01 22.77 -51.71
N ILE A 597 -29.62 21.65 -51.32
CA ILE A 597 -29.36 21.02 -50.00
C ILE A 597 -27.99 20.31 -49.95
N SER A 598 -27.29 20.19 -51.07
CA SER A 598 -25.93 19.63 -51.17
C SER A 598 -24.90 20.39 -50.32
N ASP A 599 -25.04 21.71 -50.20
CA ASP A 599 -23.92 22.57 -49.78
C ASP A 599 -23.88 22.78 -48.25
N LEU A 600 -24.92 22.32 -47.54
CA LEU A 600 -24.99 22.24 -46.07
C LEU A 600 -24.35 20.96 -45.50
N ALA A 601 -23.81 20.07 -46.34
CA ALA A 601 -23.25 18.78 -45.92
C ALA A 601 -21.74 18.82 -45.60
N ALA A 602 -21.14 20.02 -45.48
CA ALA A 602 -19.69 20.22 -45.39
C ALA A 602 -19.24 21.13 -44.22
N TYR A 603 -20.10 21.33 -43.20
CA TYR A 603 -19.84 22.10 -41.98
C TYR A 603 -20.15 21.28 -40.73
#